data_AF-A0A7C7QZU5-F1
#
_entry.id   AF-A0A7C7QZU5-F1
#
_cell.length_a   1.000
_cell.length_b   1.000
_cell.length_c   1.000
_cell.angle_alpha   90.00
_cell.angle_beta   90.00
_cell.angle_gamma   90.00
#
_symmetry.space_group_name_H-M   'P 1'
#
loop_
_entity.id
_entity.type
_entity.pdbx_description
1 polymer ?
#
loop_
_entity_poly.entity_id
_entity_poly.type
_entity_poly.pdbx_seq_one_letter_code
_entity_poly.pdbx_strand_id
1 'polypeptide(L)'
;FEMESSVITMLRYISEGRIRVDKTRNTEPVTFHDSCNNARSCGMFEEPRELLKLVVTDFREMYPNRAENFCCTGGGGAMSMSEYTPRRLKSARIKAEQLRATGAKIVATSCHNCVDGLTDLIRHYELDMEVTQLVNLVANAVIVEKKVAVPAAGPPKPAPLAGKTILVADDEPDQVAWLSTLFADHGAKVVEACDGDQALELARTHKPDLLTLDLAMPGKSAGEVFELIRREPQLADLKVCVISGRPELRKTIYDRSVKPPEGYLDKPVTEERVLRSVRKVLELAHDDGK
;
A
#
# COMPACT_ATOMS: atom_id res chain seq x y z
N PHE A 1 -3.21 -23.80 -2.17
CA PHE A 1 -3.81 -22.62 -2.81
C PHE A 1 -4.15 -22.99 -4.24
N GLU A 2 -5.24 -22.46 -4.79
CA GLU A 2 -5.59 -22.62 -6.21
C GLU A 2 -5.02 -21.43 -6.98
N MET A 3 -4.42 -21.68 -8.15
CA MET A 3 -3.87 -20.65 -9.01
C MET A 3 -4.72 -20.58 -10.28
N GLU A 4 -5.28 -19.41 -10.57
CA GLU A 4 -6.09 -19.17 -11.76
C GLU A 4 -5.48 -18.00 -12.56
N SER A 5 -5.50 -18.10 -13.88
CA SER A 5 -5.11 -17.00 -14.76
C SER A 5 -6.18 -15.92 -14.76
N SER A 6 -5.75 -14.65 -14.72
CA SER A 6 -6.66 -13.51 -14.82
C SER A 6 -7.53 -13.55 -16.09
N VAL A 7 -7.07 -14.17 -17.18
CA VAL A 7 -7.86 -14.35 -18.41
C VAL A 7 -9.11 -15.18 -18.14
N ILE A 8 -8.98 -16.29 -17.41
CA ILE A 8 -10.08 -17.19 -17.06
C ILE A 8 -11.04 -16.46 -16.12
N THR A 9 -10.50 -15.75 -15.12
CA THR A 9 -11.31 -14.96 -14.18
C THR A 9 -12.13 -13.89 -14.90
N MET A 10 -11.51 -13.12 -15.80
CA MET A 10 -12.17 -12.08 -16.59
C MET A 10 -13.27 -12.65 -17.48
N LEU A 11 -12.96 -13.74 -18.20
CA LEU A 11 -13.92 -14.41 -19.06
C LEU A 11 -15.13 -14.92 -18.26
N ARG A 12 -14.89 -15.60 -17.12
CA ARG A 12 -15.95 -16.05 -16.22
C ARG A 12 -16.84 -14.89 -15.76
N TYR A 13 -16.25 -13.79 -15.28
CA TYR A 13 -17.02 -12.66 -14.74
C TYR A 13 -17.86 -11.95 -15.80
N ILE A 14 -17.38 -11.88 -17.04
CA ILE A 14 -18.15 -11.31 -18.14
C ILE A 14 -19.27 -12.27 -18.56
N SER A 15 -18.98 -13.57 -18.67
CA SER A 15 -19.97 -14.60 -19.02
C SER A 15 -21.07 -14.75 -17.97
N GLU A 16 -20.75 -14.58 -16.68
CA GLU A 16 -21.71 -14.53 -15.57
C GLU A 16 -22.50 -13.21 -15.50
N GLY A 17 -22.19 -12.22 -16.35
CA GLY A 17 -22.83 -10.90 -16.35
C GLY A 17 -22.44 -10.01 -15.16
N ARG A 18 -21.44 -10.40 -14.37
CA ARG A 18 -20.92 -9.62 -13.24
C ARG A 18 -20.17 -8.37 -13.71
N ILE A 19 -19.54 -8.46 -14.88
CA ILE A 19 -18.92 -7.34 -15.57
C ILE A 19 -19.61 -7.20 -16.93
N ARG A 20 -20.07 -5.99 -17.23
CA ARG A 20 -20.58 -5.64 -18.56
C ARG A 20 -19.49 -4.99 -19.37
N VAL A 21 -19.41 -5.33 -20.65
CA VAL A 21 -18.40 -4.82 -21.58
C VAL A 21 -19.05 -4.28 -22.84
N ASP A 22 -18.41 -3.25 -23.42
CA ASP A 22 -18.75 -2.66 -24.70
C ASP A 22 -17.54 -2.74 -25.65
N LYS A 23 -17.61 -3.66 -26.61
CA LYS A 23 -16.54 -3.86 -27.59
C LYS A 23 -16.31 -2.66 -28.50
N THR A 24 -17.29 -1.76 -28.66
CA THR A 24 -17.15 -0.56 -29.51
C THR A 24 -16.13 0.43 -28.97
N ARG A 25 -15.66 0.24 -27.72
CA ARG A 25 -14.56 1.01 -27.14
C ARG A 25 -13.17 0.61 -27.66
N ASN A 26 -13.05 -0.55 -28.32
CA ASN A 26 -11.83 -1.01 -28.97
C ASN A 26 -12.09 -1.25 -30.47
N THR A 27 -12.02 -0.19 -31.27
CA THR A 27 -12.34 -0.21 -32.71
C THR A 27 -11.18 -0.63 -33.61
N GLU A 28 -9.95 -0.42 -33.15
CA GLU A 28 -8.76 -0.71 -33.95
C GLU A 28 -8.59 -2.21 -34.19
N PRO A 29 -8.05 -2.63 -35.35
CA PRO A 29 -7.79 -4.03 -35.63
C PRO A 29 -6.79 -4.65 -34.65
N VAL A 30 -7.18 -5.73 -33.97
CA VAL A 30 -6.37 -6.42 -32.95
C VAL A 30 -6.00 -7.82 -33.39
N THR A 31 -4.74 -8.21 -33.20
CA THR A 31 -4.29 -9.62 -33.26
C THR A 31 -3.83 -10.11 -31.89
N PHE A 32 -3.70 -11.42 -31.69
CA PHE A 32 -3.35 -12.01 -30.39
C PHE A 32 -2.10 -12.86 -30.44
N HIS A 33 -1.13 -12.53 -29.59
CA HIS A 33 0.08 -13.30 -29.40
C HIS A 33 -0.11 -14.35 -28.29
N ASP A 34 -0.25 -15.61 -28.69
CA ASP A 34 -0.16 -16.75 -27.78
C ASP A 34 1.24 -16.83 -27.15
N SER A 35 1.36 -16.44 -25.87
CA SER A 35 2.63 -16.53 -25.12
C SER A 35 3.02 -17.98 -24.85
N CYS A 36 4.32 -18.29 -24.86
CA CYS A 36 4.78 -19.67 -24.68
C CYS A 36 4.35 -20.29 -23.34
N ASN A 37 4.39 -19.52 -22.25
CA ASN A 37 3.99 -20.01 -20.92
C ASN A 37 2.49 -20.30 -20.85
N ASN A 38 1.65 -19.33 -21.20
CA ASN A 38 0.20 -19.52 -21.06
C ASN A 38 -0.34 -20.51 -22.10
N ALA A 39 0.17 -20.48 -23.33
CA ALA A 39 -0.32 -21.34 -24.40
C ALA A 39 0.29 -22.75 -24.33
N ARG A 40 1.62 -22.91 -24.49
CA ARG A 40 2.23 -24.25 -24.55
C ARG A 40 2.32 -24.94 -23.19
N SER A 41 2.60 -24.19 -22.12
CA SER A 41 2.76 -24.80 -20.80
C SER A 41 1.43 -24.97 -20.06
N CYS A 42 0.47 -24.07 -20.26
CA CYS A 42 -0.82 -24.11 -19.56
C CYS A 42 -2.02 -24.49 -20.44
N GLY A 43 -1.86 -24.63 -21.76
CA GLY A 43 -2.94 -25.02 -22.66
C GLY A 43 -3.99 -23.94 -22.92
N MET A 44 -3.71 -22.69 -22.56
CA MET A 44 -4.64 -21.57 -22.70
C MET A 44 -4.67 -21.08 -24.15
N PHE A 45 -5.60 -21.60 -24.92
CA PHE A 45 -5.72 -21.34 -26.35
C PHE A 45 -7.01 -20.59 -26.68
N GLU A 46 -8.16 -21.07 -26.23
CA GLU A 46 -9.45 -20.52 -26.66
C GLU A 46 -9.92 -19.37 -25.77
N GLU A 47 -9.60 -19.41 -24.48
CA GLU A 47 -10.07 -18.43 -23.49
C GLU A 47 -9.68 -16.99 -23.85
N PRO A 48 -8.45 -16.70 -24.31
CA PRO A 48 -8.10 -15.36 -24.78
C PRO A 48 -8.90 -14.92 -26.01
N ARG A 49 -9.22 -15.86 -26.91
CA ARG A 49 -9.97 -15.61 -28.15
C ARG A 49 -11.43 -15.34 -27.86
N GLU A 50 -12.03 -16.12 -26.97
CA GLU A 50 -13.39 -15.88 -26.46
C GLU A 50 -13.47 -14.51 -25.79
N LEU A 51 -12.49 -14.16 -24.96
CA LEU A 51 -12.44 -12.86 -24.31
C LEU A 51 -12.31 -11.72 -25.33
N LEU A 52 -11.44 -11.85 -26.33
CA LEU A 52 -11.29 -10.86 -27.41
C LEU A 52 -12.58 -10.63 -28.18
N LYS A 53 -13.32 -11.70 -28.55
CA LYS A 53 -14.62 -11.56 -29.24
C LYS A 53 -15.64 -10.70 -28.46
N LEU A 54 -15.52 -10.66 -27.13
CA LEU A 54 -16.39 -9.87 -26.25
C LEU A 54 -15.96 -8.41 -26.13
N VAL A 55 -14.68 -8.09 -26.38
CA VAL A 55 -14.11 -6.77 -26.05
C VAL A 55 -13.51 -6.01 -27.23
N VAL A 56 -13.36 -6.61 -28.42
CA VAL A 56 -12.87 -5.91 -29.63
C VAL A 56 -13.86 -6.04 -30.80
N THR A 57 -13.88 -5.06 -31.71
CA THR A 57 -14.75 -5.11 -32.90
C THR A 57 -14.13 -5.85 -34.08
N ASP A 58 -12.81 -5.76 -34.27
CA ASP A 58 -12.08 -6.38 -35.37
C ASP A 58 -10.91 -7.20 -34.82
N PHE A 59 -11.13 -8.53 -34.68
CA PHE A 59 -10.08 -9.47 -34.28
C PHE A 59 -9.55 -10.21 -35.50
N ARG A 60 -8.23 -10.07 -35.74
CA ARG A 60 -7.50 -10.71 -36.85
C ARG A 60 -6.52 -11.71 -36.28
N GLU A 61 -6.86 -12.98 -36.42
CA GLU A 61 -6.05 -14.08 -35.91
C GLU A 61 -4.69 -14.14 -36.63
N MET A 62 -3.60 -14.34 -35.87
CA MET A 62 -2.28 -14.58 -36.47
C MET A 62 -2.11 -16.04 -36.85
N TYR A 63 -1.23 -16.33 -37.80
CA TYR A 63 -0.90 -17.70 -38.20
C TYR A 63 0.62 -17.86 -38.38
N PRO A 64 1.24 -18.94 -37.86
CA PRO A 64 0.66 -19.99 -37.01
C PRO A 64 0.26 -19.46 -35.62
N ASN A 65 -0.64 -20.14 -34.92
CA ASN A 65 -1.14 -19.72 -33.60
C ASN A 65 -1.14 -20.88 -32.60
N ARG A 66 -1.64 -20.63 -31.38
CA ARG A 66 -1.71 -21.60 -30.29
C ARG A 66 -0.33 -22.19 -30.00
N ALA A 67 -0.23 -23.52 -29.91
CA ALA A 67 1.02 -24.22 -29.64
C ALA A 67 2.11 -23.97 -30.70
N GLU A 68 1.72 -23.65 -31.93
CA GLU A 68 2.62 -23.43 -33.06
C GLU A 68 3.04 -21.96 -33.23
N ASN A 69 2.56 -21.06 -32.37
CA ASN A 69 2.90 -19.64 -32.48
C ASN A 69 4.40 -19.39 -32.32
N PHE A 70 4.97 -18.44 -33.06
CA PHE A 70 6.37 -18.08 -32.91
C PHE A 70 6.64 -17.28 -31.62
N CYS A 71 7.84 -17.44 -31.05
CA CYS A 71 8.25 -16.75 -29.83
C CYS A 71 8.34 -15.23 -30.03
N CYS A 72 7.93 -14.43 -29.03
CA CYS A 72 8.16 -12.98 -28.99
C CYS A 72 9.64 -12.60 -28.76
N THR A 73 10.48 -13.59 -28.46
CA THR A 73 11.90 -13.49 -28.13
C THR A 73 12.23 -12.87 -26.77
N GLY A 74 11.27 -12.29 -26.05
CA GLY A 74 11.51 -11.61 -24.76
C GLY A 74 11.73 -12.51 -23.54
N GLY A 75 11.55 -13.84 -23.66
CA GLY A 75 11.64 -14.78 -22.53
C GLY A 75 13.04 -15.32 -22.23
N GLY A 76 13.13 -16.28 -21.31
CA GLY A 76 14.34 -17.09 -21.06
C GLY A 76 15.56 -16.32 -20.55
N GLY A 77 15.36 -15.14 -19.94
CA GLY A 77 16.44 -14.26 -19.48
C GLY A 77 17.12 -13.45 -20.58
N ALA A 78 16.76 -13.64 -21.86
CA ALA A 78 17.41 -12.97 -22.99
C ALA A 78 17.24 -11.45 -22.98
N MET A 79 16.17 -10.93 -22.38
CA MET A 79 15.95 -9.48 -22.22
C MET A 79 16.88 -8.86 -21.16
N SER A 80 17.23 -9.62 -20.12
CA SER A 80 18.10 -9.16 -19.05
C SER A 80 19.59 -9.16 -19.43
N MET A 81 19.94 -9.83 -20.52
CA MET A 81 21.30 -9.96 -21.03
C MET A 81 21.45 -9.15 -22.32
N SER A 82 21.86 -7.88 -22.20
CA SER A 82 21.96 -6.93 -23.31
C SER A 82 22.81 -7.44 -24.48
N GLU A 83 23.84 -8.24 -24.19
CA GLU A 83 24.70 -8.94 -25.16
C GLU A 83 23.89 -9.72 -26.22
N TYR A 84 22.73 -10.25 -25.83
CA TYR A 84 21.90 -11.09 -26.68
C TYR A 84 20.91 -10.31 -27.54
N THR A 85 20.78 -8.99 -27.34
CA THR A 85 19.86 -8.14 -28.11
C THR A 85 20.02 -8.33 -29.63
N PRO A 86 21.23 -8.30 -30.23
CA PRO A 86 21.37 -8.48 -31.67
C PRO A 86 20.89 -9.85 -32.16
N ARG A 87 21.18 -10.91 -31.39
CA ARG A 87 20.78 -12.28 -31.73
C ARG A 87 19.28 -12.49 -31.60
N ARG A 88 18.69 -11.92 -30.54
CA ARG A 88 17.27 -11.95 -30.23
C ARG A 88 16.45 -11.22 -31.30
N LEU A 89 16.87 -10.03 -31.69
CA LEU A 89 16.22 -9.26 -32.74
C LEU A 89 16.37 -9.91 -34.11
N LYS A 90 17.53 -10.51 -34.42
CA LYS A 90 17.73 -11.29 -35.65
C LYS A 90 16.75 -12.47 -35.75
N SER A 91 16.52 -13.23 -34.68
CA SER A 91 15.55 -14.33 -34.69
C SER A 91 14.10 -13.84 -34.68
N ALA A 92 13.84 -12.64 -34.15
CA ALA A 92 12.52 -12.01 -34.15
C ALA A 92 11.97 -11.66 -35.54
N ARG A 93 12.78 -11.70 -36.61
CA ARG A 93 12.34 -11.43 -38.00
C ARG A 93 11.10 -12.23 -38.39
N ILE A 94 11.08 -13.51 -38.06
CA ILE A 94 9.95 -14.41 -38.37
C ILE A 94 8.68 -13.95 -37.64
N LYS A 95 8.79 -13.52 -36.38
CA LYS A 95 7.66 -12.96 -35.63
C LYS A 95 7.22 -11.61 -36.20
N ALA A 96 8.15 -10.76 -36.65
CA ALA A 96 7.80 -9.48 -37.27
C ALA A 96 7.03 -9.66 -38.58
N GLU A 97 7.46 -10.59 -39.44
CA GLU A 97 6.74 -10.98 -40.66
C GLU A 97 5.35 -11.54 -40.35
N GLN A 98 5.26 -12.39 -39.32
CA GLN A 98 4.00 -12.93 -38.84
C GLN A 98 3.02 -11.84 -38.39
N LEU A 99 3.49 -10.86 -37.61
CA LEU A 99 2.67 -9.72 -37.16
C LEU A 99 2.21 -8.87 -38.34
N ARG A 100 3.13 -8.55 -39.27
CA ARG A 100 2.82 -7.77 -40.46
C ARG A 100 1.73 -8.44 -41.31
N ALA A 101 1.76 -9.76 -41.44
CA ALA A 101 0.78 -10.53 -42.21
C ALA A 101 -0.66 -10.43 -41.65
N THR A 102 -0.84 -10.07 -40.38
CA THR A 102 -2.17 -9.89 -39.79
C THR A 102 -2.87 -8.61 -40.26
N GLY A 103 -2.09 -7.61 -40.68
CA GLY A 103 -2.58 -6.26 -40.95
C GLY A 103 -3.21 -5.56 -39.74
N ALA A 104 -3.07 -6.10 -38.53
CA ALA A 104 -3.61 -5.51 -37.31
C ALA A 104 -2.81 -4.27 -36.89
N LYS A 105 -3.45 -3.34 -36.17
CA LYS A 105 -2.79 -2.18 -35.56
C LYS A 105 -2.35 -2.45 -34.13
N ILE A 106 -2.97 -3.42 -33.47
CA ILE A 106 -2.66 -3.77 -32.08
C ILE A 106 -2.32 -5.25 -32.01
N VAL A 107 -1.24 -5.60 -31.31
CA VAL A 107 -0.98 -6.97 -30.85
C VAL A 107 -1.24 -7.06 -29.34
N ALA A 108 -2.24 -7.86 -28.98
CA ALA A 108 -2.58 -8.17 -27.60
C ALA A 108 -1.82 -9.41 -27.13
N THR A 109 -1.42 -9.44 -25.85
CA THR A 109 -0.83 -10.61 -25.19
C THR A 109 -1.31 -10.74 -23.75
N SER A 110 -1.25 -11.95 -23.19
CA SER A 110 -1.55 -12.22 -21.78
C SER A 110 -0.30 -12.36 -20.89
N CYS A 111 0.89 -12.05 -21.42
CA CYS A 111 2.16 -12.21 -20.72
C CYS A 111 2.95 -10.89 -20.73
N HIS A 112 3.39 -10.43 -19.57
CA HIS A 112 4.14 -9.18 -19.44
C HIS A 112 5.49 -9.22 -20.18
N ASN A 113 6.26 -10.32 -20.10
CA ASN A 113 7.53 -10.45 -20.83
C ASN A 113 7.33 -10.36 -22.37
N CYS A 114 6.16 -10.76 -22.86
CA CYS A 114 5.84 -10.60 -24.28
C CYS A 114 5.61 -9.14 -24.65
N VAL A 115 5.13 -8.30 -23.73
CA VAL A 115 4.95 -6.86 -23.99
C VAL A 115 6.28 -6.23 -24.36
N ASP A 116 7.32 -6.45 -23.56
CA ASP A 116 8.64 -5.87 -23.82
C ASP A 116 9.28 -6.46 -25.08
N GLY A 117 9.22 -7.79 -25.25
CA GLY A 117 9.79 -8.47 -26.41
C GLY A 117 9.14 -8.03 -27.73
N LEU A 118 7.80 -7.94 -27.76
CA LEU A 118 7.03 -7.45 -28.91
C LEU A 118 7.28 -5.96 -29.14
N THR A 119 7.37 -5.15 -28.09
CA THR A 119 7.62 -3.70 -28.22
C THR A 119 8.98 -3.45 -28.87
N ASP A 120 10.01 -4.17 -28.42
CA ASP A 120 11.36 -3.99 -28.95
C ASP A 120 11.48 -4.48 -30.40
N LEU A 121 10.86 -5.62 -30.74
CA LEU A 121 10.89 -6.10 -32.13
C LEU A 121 10.06 -5.21 -33.07
N ILE A 122 8.92 -4.67 -32.62
CA ILE A 122 8.09 -3.75 -33.41
C ILE A 122 8.88 -2.48 -33.72
N ARG A 123 9.58 -1.93 -32.72
CA ARG A 123 10.47 -0.77 -32.92
C ARG A 123 11.61 -1.09 -33.87
N HIS A 124 12.28 -2.23 -33.69
CA HIS A 124 13.42 -2.62 -34.52
C HIS A 124 13.06 -2.84 -36.00
N TYR A 125 11.89 -3.42 -36.28
CA TYR A 125 11.41 -3.71 -37.63
C TYR A 125 10.43 -2.66 -38.17
N GLU A 126 10.28 -1.52 -37.46
CA GLU A 126 9.44 -0.37 -37.83
C GLU A 126 8.01 -0.77 -38.23
N LEU A 127 7.40 -1.65 -37.44
CA LEU A 127 6.02 -2.06 -37.67
C LEU A 127 5.07 -0.98 -37.15
N ASP A 128 4.06 -0.65 -37.96
CA ASP A 128 2.97 0.26 -37.61
C ASP A 128 1.93 -0.46 -36.72
N MET A 129 2.38 -0.85 -35.52
CA MET A 129 1.63 -1.62 -34.55
C MET A 129 1.93 -1.19 -33.12
N GLU A 130 0.96 -1.32 -32.23
CA GLU A 130 1.12 -1.13 -30.79
C GLU A 130 0.96 -2.45 -30.03
N VAL A 131 1.66 -2.56 -28.90
CA VAL A 131 1.54 -3.73 -28.01
C VAL A 131 0.67 -3.36 -26.82
N THR A 132 -0.28 -4.23 -26.48
CA THR A 132 -1.05 -4.08 -25.24
C THR A 132 -1.25 -5.42 -24.55
N GLN A 133 -1.67 -5.37 -23.29
CA GLN A 133 -2.10 -6.56 -22.59
C GLN A 133 -3.60 -6.79 -22.78
N LEU A 134 -4.02 -8.05 -22.81
CA LEU A 134 -5.43 -8.42 -22.94
C LEU A 134 -6.30 -7.78 -21.84
N VAL A 135 -5.76 -7.68 -20.61
CA VAL A 135 -6.43 -7.00 -19.49
C VAL A 135 -6.72 -5.51 -19.77
N ASN A 136 -5.88 -4.82 -20.56
CA ASN A 136 -6.10 -3.41 -20.89
C ASN A 136 -7.27 -3.25 -21.87
N LEU A 137 -7.38 -4.15 -22.86
CA LEU A 137 -8.51 -4.16 -23.79
C LEU A 137 -9.82 -4.43 -23.04
N VAL A 138 -9.80 -5.38 -22.10
CA VAL A 138 -10.95 -5.66 -21.23
C VAL A 138 -11.28 -4.43 -20.39
N ALA A 139 -10.29 -3.84 -19.70
CA ALA A 139 -10.48 -2.65 -18.86
C ALA A 139 -11.07 -1.48 -19.65
N ASN A 140 -10.60 -1.26 -20.88
CA ASN A 140 -11.19 -0.25 -21.76
C ASN A 140 -12.60 -0.63 -22.23
N ALA A 141 -12.94 -1.91 -22.35
CA ALA A 141 -14.31 -2.31 -22.70
C ALA A 141 -15.28 -2.26 -21.51
N VAL A 142 -14.82 -2.27 -20.25
CA VAL A 142 -15.73 -2.31 -19.07
C VAL A 142 -16.68 -1.11 -19.06
N ILE A 143 -17.98 -1.40 -19.03
CA ILE A 143 -19.03 -0.42 -18.79
C ILE A 143 -19.09 -0.20 -17.28
N VAL A 144 -18.43 0.87 -16.83
CA VAL A 144 -18.60 1.35 -15.46
C VAL A 144 -19.91 2.12 -15.45
N GLU A 145 -20.96 1.52 -14.86
CA GLU A 145 -22.18 2.26 -14.56
C GLU A 145 -21.77 3.54 -13.82
N LYS A 146 -22.39 4.68 -14.22
CA LYS A 146 -22.15 5.99 -13.59
C LYS A 146 -21.99 5.74 -12.11
N LYS A 147 -20.80 6.03 -11.55
CA LYS A 147 -20.52 5.85 -10.13
C LYS A 147 -21.76 6.29 -9.39
N VAL A 148 -22.50 5.35 -8.80
CA VAL A 148 -23.34 5.72 -7.67
C VAL A 148 -22.35 6.40 -6.76
N ALA A 149 -22.66 7.63 -6.35
CA ALA A 149 -21.87 8.28 -5.32
C ALA A 149 -21.98 7.38 -4.10
N VAL A 150 -21.09 6.40 -4.00
CA VAL A 150 -20.70 5.82 -2.73
C VAL A 150 -20.18 7.04 -2.00
N PRO A 151 -20.83 7.50 -0.91
CA PRO A 151 -20.36 8.66 -0.18
C PRO A 151 -18.90 8.41 0.13
N ALA A 152 -18.02 9.13 -0.55
CA ALA A 152 -16.65 9.23 -0.14
C ALA A 152 -16.73 9.94 1.20
N ALA A 153 -16.33 9.22 2.25
CA ALA A 153 -16.53 9.54 3.66
C ALA A 153 -17.88 9.04 4.23
N GLY A 154 -17.81 8.03 5.10
CA GLY A 154 -18.57 8.14 6.35
C GLY A 154 -18.18 9.46 7.05
N PRO A 155 -18.91 9.94 8.08
CA PRO A 155 -18.55 11.18 8.77
C PRO A 155 -17.04 11.20 9.02
N PRO A 156 -16.33 12.33 8.77
CA PRO A 156 -14.88 12.39 8.87
C PRO A 156 -14.49 11.64 10.11
N LYS A 157 -13.74 10.54 9.95
CA LYS A 157 -13.34 9.72 11.09
C LYS A 157 -12.74 10.72 12.07
N PRO A 158 -13.27 10.84 13.30
CA PRO A 158 -12.79 11.84 14.22
C PRO A 158 -11.27 11.75 14.24
N ALA A 159 -10.60 12.91 14.21
CA ALA A 159 -9.15 12.96 14.21
C ALA A 159 -8.62 11.98 15.27
N PRO A 160 -7.50 11.28 15.06
CA PRO A 160 -7.15 10.11 15.86
C PRO A 160 -7.12 10.34 17.38
N LEU A 161 -6.99 11.60 17.82
CA LEU A 161 -6.96 12.03 19.21
C LEU A 161 -8.11 12.99 19.57
N ALA A 162 -9.15 13.08 18.73
CA ALA A 162 -10.28 13.98 18.94
C ALA A 162 -10.96 13.75 20.28
N GLY A 163 -11.13 14.83 21.05
CA GLY A 163 -11.75 14.78 22.39
C GLY A 163 -10.82 14.24 23.48
N LYS A 164 -9.54 13.99 23.18
CA LYS A 164 -8.52 13.61 24.17
C LYS A 164 -7.76 14.81 24.69
N THR A 165 -7.40 14.79 25.96
CA THR A 165 -6.49 15.76 26.56
C THR A 165 -5.14 15.09 26.83
N ILE A 166 -4.06 15.62 26.27
CA ILE A 166 -2.70 15.08 26.44
C ILE A 166 -1.86 16.11 27.20
N LEU A 167 -1.21 15.69 28.27
CA LEU A 167 -0.21 16.47 28.99
C LEU A 167 1.18 16.12 28.48
N VAL A 168 1.92 17.10 28.00
CA VAL A 168 3.30 16.95 27.53
C VAL A 168 4.25 17.52 28.57
N ALA A 169 5.10 16.66 29.15
CA ALA A 169 6.11 17.05 30.14
C ALA A 169 7.52 16.76 29.60
N ASP A 170 8.22 17.81 29.19
CA ASP A 170 9.59 17.79 28.66
C ASP A 170 10.23 19.15 28.98
N ASP A 171 11.50 19.18 29.39
CA ASP A 171 12.19 20.43 29.74
C ASP A 171 12.79 21.14 28.51
N GLU A 172 12.86 20.46 27.36
CA GLU A 172 13.32 21.03 26.11
C GLU A 172 12.15 21.70 25.36
N PRO A 173 12.14 23.05 25.22
CA PRO A 173 11.00 23.77 24.64
C PRO A 173 10.66 23.34 23.20
N ASP A 174 11.68 22.99 22.41
CA ASP A 174 11.50 22.53 21.03
C ASP A 174 10.75 21.19 20.97
N GLN A 175 10.97 20.31 21.96
CA GLN A 175 10.28 19.02 22.04
C GLN A 175 8.84 19.19 22.50
N VAL A 176 8.61 20.05 23.49
CA VAL A 176 7.26 20.43 23.93
C VAL A 176 6.47 21.00 22.75
N ALA A 177 7.04 21.96 22.01
CA ALA A 177 6.38 22.57 20.87
C ALA A 177 6.09 21.56 19.75
N TRP A 178 7.04 20.68 19.44
CA TRP A 178 6.86 19.66 18.40
C TRP A 178 5.77 18.64 18.77
N LEU A 179 5.82 18.06 19.98
CA LEU A 179 4.80 17.12 20.46
C LEU A 179 3.42 17.77 20.56
N SER A 180 3.36 19.01 21.05
CA SER A 180 2.10 19.73 21.20
C SER A 180 1.47 20.04 19.86
N THR A 181 2.26 20.49 18.87
CA THR A 181 1.79 20.69 17.50
C THR A 181 1.28 19.37 16.90
N LEU A 182 2.07 18.30 17.03
CA LEU A 182 1.72 16.98 16.52
C LEU A 182 0.38 16.48 17.09
N PHE A 183 0.15 16.60 18.40
CA PHE A 183 -1.10 16.15 19.02
C PHE A 183 -2.28 17.06 18.72
N ALA A 184 -2.08 18.38 18.68
CA ALA A 184 -3.10 19.35 18.34
C ALA A 184 -3.60 19.17 16.89
N ASP A 185 -2.69 18.99 15.93
CA ASP A 185 -3.00 18.71 14.52
C ASP A 185 -3.83 17.43 14.34
N HIS A 186 -3.72 16.49 15.28
CA HIS A 186 -4.46 15.24 15.32
C HIS A 186 -5.69 15.27 16.26
N GLY A 187 -6.09 16.45 16.73
CA GLY A 187 -7.36 16.74 17.41
C GLY A 187 -7.34 16.66 18.93
N ALA A 188 -6.19 16.50 19.56
CA ALA A 188 -6.07 16.53 21.03
C ALA A 188 -6.08 17.97 21.56
N LYS A 189 -6.60 18.16 22.77
CA LYS A 189 -6.26 19.32 23.60
C LYS A 189 -4.92 19.04 24.27
N VAL A 190 -3.94 19.92 24.10
CA VAL A 190 -2.63 19.75 24.72
C VAL A 190 -2.49 20.67 25.93
N VAL A 191 -1.88 20.14 26.99
CA VAL A 191 -1.45 20.87 28.18
C VAL A 191 0.06 20.68 28.27
N GLU A 192 0.80 21.76 28.48
CA GLU A 192 2.27 21.74 28.45
C GLU A 192 2.83 21.90 29.87
N ALA A 193 3.86 21.13 30.20
CA ALA A 193 4.64 21.22 31.41
C ALA A 193 6.13 21.23 31.08
N CYS A 194 6.87 22.14 31.70
CA CYS A 194 8.31 22.30 31.51
C CYS A 194 9.14 21.58 32.58
N ASP A 195 8.49 21.02 33.61
CA ASP A 195 9.14 20.26 34.67
C ASP A 195 8.16 19.27 35.35
N GLY A 196 8.72 18.43 36.23
CA GLY A 196 7.98 17.39 36.93
C GLY A 196 6.96 17.88 37.97
N ASP A 197 7.20 19.02 38.61
CA ASP A 197 6.28 19.59 39.60
C ASP A 197 5.06 20.20 38.91
N GLN A 198 5.30 20.94 37.83
CA GLN A 198 4.26 21.47 36.96
C GLN A 198 3.46 20.34 36.32
N ALA A 199 4.11 19.28 35.84
CA ALA A 199 3.42 18.12 35.28
C ALA A 199 2.46 17.48 36.29
N LEU A 200 2.88 17.33 37.55
CA LEU A 200 2.03 16.76 38.60
C LEU A 200 0.84 17.67 38.94
N GLU A 201 1.06 18.98 39.07
CA GLU A 201 0.00 19.95 39.31
C GLU A 201 -1.03 19.99 38.17
N LEU A 202 -0.55 20.01 36.92
CA LEU A 202 -1.39 20.04 35.74
C LEU A 202 -2.14 18.72 35.54
N ALA A 203 -1.53 17.58 35.86
CA ALA A 203 -2.19 16.28 35.85
C ALA A 203 -3.39 16.25 36.82
N ARG A 204 -3.23 16.80 38.03
CA ARG A 204 -4.31 16.90 39.03
C ARG A 204 -5.45 17.81 38.57
N THR A 205 -5.11 18.95 37.95
CA THR A 205 -6.07 19.99 37.58
C THR A 205 -6.82 19.64 36.29
N HIS A 206 -6.10 19.19 35.26
CA HIS A 206 -6.65 18.98 33.93
C HIS A 206 -7.13 17.56 33.67
N LYS A 207 -6.73 16.58 34.50
CA LYS A 207 -7.08 15.16 34.39
C LYS A 207 -6.93 14.64 32.94
N PRO A 208 -5.71 14.70 32.38
CA PRO A 208 -5.47 14.30 31.00
C PRO A 208 -5.76 12.80 30.77
N ASP A 209 -6.06 12.42 29.53
CA ASP A 209 -6.18 11.01 29.12
C ASP A 209 -4.81 10.31 29.02
N LEU A 210 -3.75 11.09 28.79
CA LEU A 210 -2.38 10.62 28.63
C LEU A 210 -1.39 11.69 29.10
N LEU A 211 -0.35 11.25 29.79
CA LEU A 211 0.87 12.02 30.04
C LEU A 211 2.01 11.47 29.17
N THR A 212 2.64 12.33 28.36
CA THR A 212 3.97 12.05 27.82
C THR A 212 5.04 12.61 28.75
N LEU A 213 5.94 11.76 29.23
CA LEU A 213 6.93 12.13 30.26
C LEU A 213 8.35 11.89 29.77
N ASP A 214 9.17 12.94 29.75
CA ASP A 214 10.62 12.82 29.57
C ASP A 214 11.33 12.46 30.88
N LEU A 215 12.43 11.71 30.77
CA LEU A 215 13.20 11.26 31.94
C LEU A 215 14.42 12.12 32.28
N ALA A 216 14.80 13.02 31.38
CA ALA A 216 15.99 13.86 31.50
C ALA A 216 15.68 15.27 32.03
N MET A 217 14.49 15.51 32.59
CA MET A 217 14.12 16.80 33.17
C MET A 217 14.88 17.14 34.48
N PRO A 218 15.25 18.42 34.71
CA PRO A 218 15.81 18.90 35.96
C PRO A 218 14.75 18.97 37.08
N GLY A 219 15.19 18.86 38.34
CA GLY A 219 14.32 18.91 39.51
C GLY A 219 14.03 17.53 40.10
N LYS A 220 12.75 17.25 40.44
CA LYS A 220 12.35 15.89 40.85
C LYS A 220 12.70 14.91 39.73
N SER A 221 13.32 13.79 40.09
CA SER A 221 13.63 12.77 39.09
C SER A 221 12.32 12.29 38.45
N ALA A 222 12.30 12.09 37.14
CA ALA A 222 11.09 11.66 36.45
C ALA A 222 10.51 10.34 37.01
N GLY A 223 11.36 9.50 37.61
CA GLY A 223 10.91 8.34 38.37
C GLY A 223 10.14 8.68 39.65
N GLU A 224 10.49 9.75 40.37
CA GLU A 224 9.71 10.24 41.52
C GLU A 224 8.37 10.81 41.07
N VAL A 225 8.34 11.59 39.99
CA VAL A 225 7.08 12.10 39.40
C VAL A 225 6.18 10.92 39.00
N PHE A 226 6.74 9.93 38.31
CA PHE A 226 6.02 8.73 37.92
C PHE A 226 5.49 7.94 39.13
N GLU A 227 6.31 7.76 40.17
CA GLU A 227 5.89 7.07 41.38
C GLU A 227 4.79 7.83 42.14
N LEU A 228 4.88 9.16 42.21
CA LEU A 228 3.84 10.00 42.81
C LEU A 228 2.51 9.88 42.04
N ILE A 229 2.55 9.93 40.71
CA ILE A 229 1.38 9.71 39.85
C ILE A 229 0.73 8.35 40.14
N ARG A 230 1.53 7.28 40.31
CA ARG A 230 0.99 5.94 40.56
C ARG A 230 0.49 5.74 41.99
N ARG A 231 1.04 6.45 42.97
CA ARG A 231 0.62 6.34 44.38
C ARG A 231 -0.59 7.22 44.71
N GLU A 232 -0.82 8.29 43.96
CA GLU A 232 -2.00 9.14 44.12
C GLU A 232 -3.25 8.46 43.55
N PRO A 233 -4.28 8.13 44.36
CA PRO A 233 -5.47 7.42 43.86
C PRO A 233 -6.18 8.13 42.71
N GLN A 234 -6.13 9.47 42.69
CA GLN A 234 -6.75 10.30 41.65
C GLN A 234 -5.98 10.31 40.31
N LEU A 235 -4.72 9.86 40.30
CA LEU A 235 -3.84 9.82 39.12
C LEU A 235 -3.42 8.39 38.76
N ALA A 236 -3.74 7.39 39.58
CA ALA A 236 -3.28 6.01 39.40
C ALA A 236 -3.65 5.44 38.02
N ASP A 237 -4.80 5.82 37.48
CA ASP A 237 -5.32 5.38 36.18
C ASP A 237 -4.84 6.24 34.99
N LEU A 238 -4.12 7.33 35.26
CA LEU A 238 -3.52 8.14 34.20
C LEU A 238 -2.56 7.27 33.38
N LYS A 239 -2.80 7.24 32.07
CA LYS A 239 -1.91 6.55 31.13
C LYS A 239 -0.63 7.36 30.99
N VAL A 240 0.51 6.68 31.00
CA VAL A 240 1.82 7.32 30.86
C VAL A 240 2.57 6.70 29.69
N CYS A 241 3.03 7.56 28.77
CA CYS A 241 3.96 7.20 27.72
C CYS A 241 5.28 7.93 27.94
N VAL A 242 6.33 7.18 28.28
CA VAL A 242 7.66 7.75 28.49
C VAL A 242 8.33 7.98 27.14
N ILE A 243 8.86 9.18 26.90
CA ILE A 243 9.60 9.52 25.69
C ILE A 243 10.94 10.09 26.13
N SER A 244 12.03 9.32 25.99
CA SER A 244 13.33 9.69 26.59
C SER A 244 14.48 9.49 25.61
N GLY A 245 15.46 10.40 25.66
CA GLY A 245 16.75 10.28 24.95
C GLY A 245 17.81 9.52 25.76
N ARG A 246 17.49 9.12 26.99
CA ARG A 246 18.37 8.41 27.92
C ARG A 246 17.83 7.01 28.22
N PRO A 247 18.01 6.03 27.33
CA PRO A 247 17.48 4.67 27.51
C PRO A 247 18.01 3.98 28.77
N GLU A 248 19.19 4.36 29.26
CA GLU A 248 19.77 3.88 30.52
C GLU A 248 18.93 4.24 31.75
N LEU A 249 18.19 5.36 31.71
CA LEU A 249 17.30 5.78 32.79
C LEU A 249 16.02 4.96 32.85
N ARG A 250 15.75 4.11 31.86
CA ARG A 250 14.58 3.21 31.86
C ARG A 250 14.50 2.37 33.14
N LYS A 251 15.63 1.86 33.63
CA LYS A 251 15.68 1.06 34.88
C LYS A 251 15.10 1.81 36.08
N THR A 252 15.25 3.13 36.13
CA THR A 252 14.73 3.95 37.23
C THR A 252 13.21 3.95 37.35
N ILE A 253 12.49 3.51 36.33
CA ILE A 253 11.03 3.33 36.34
C ILE A 253 10.66 1.87 36.60
N TYR A 254 11.33 0.94 35.91
CA TYR A 254 10.98 -0.48 35.96
C TYR A 254 11.43 -1.19 37.25
N ASP A 255 12.44 -0.67 37.94
CA ASP A 255 12.91 -1.23 39.22
C ASP A 255 12.05 -0.78 40.42
N ARG A 256 11.00 0.03 40.17
CA ARG A 256 10.08 0.50 41.23
C ARG A 256 8.92 -0.46 41.44
N SER A 257 8.41 -0.51 42.67
CA SER A 257 7.24 -1.33 43.06
C SER A 257 5.89 -0.73 42.66
N VAL A 258 5.83 -0.03 41.52
CA VAL A 258 4.60 0.57 40.96
C VAL A 258 4.34 0.03 39.55
N LYS A 259 3.10 0.14 39.07
CA LYS A 259 2.72 -0.30 37.73
C LYS A 259 3.59 0.42 36.67
N PRO A 260 4.19 -0.31 35.70
CA PRO A 260 5.00 0.30 34.65
C PRO A 260 4.16 1.20 33.71
N PRO A 261 4.80 2.11 32.96
CA PRO A 261 4.11 2.95 31.98
C PRO A 261 3.52 2.11 30.84
N GLU A 262 2.38 2.53 30.31
CA GLU A 262 1.69 1.86 29.21
C GLU A 262 2.46 1.97 27.88
N GLY A 263 3.34 2.96 27.73
CA GLY A 263 4.18 3.14 26.56
C GLY A 263 5.58 3.65 26.89
N TYR A 264 6.55 3.28 26.04
CA TYR A 264 7.93 3.76 26.12
C TYR A 264 8.49 3.98 24.72
N LEU A 265 9.13 5.12 24.48
CA LEU A 265 9.77 5.50 23.22
C LEU A 265 11.17 6.07 23.47
N ASP A 266 12.16 5.54 22.76
CA ASP A 266 13.52 6.08 22.73
C ASP A 266 13.62 7.17 21.66
N LYS A 267 14.15 8.34 22.04
CA LYS A 267 14.50 9.42 21.10
C LYS A 267 15.75 9.01 20.28
N PRO A 268 15.86 9.39 18.99
CA PRO A 268 14.94 10.24 18.24
C PRO A 268 13.65 9.51 17.84
N VAL A 269 12.52 10.21 17.94
CA VAL A 269 11.20 9.70 17.57
C VAL A 269 10.70 10.33 16.27
N THR A 270 9.93 9.58 15.50
CA THR A 270 9.22 10.10 14.31
C THR A 270 7.74 10.32 14.63
N GLU A 271 7.10 11.25 13.92
CA GLU A 271 5.66 11.52 14.03
C GLU A 271 4.82 10.23 13.98
N GLU A 272 5.06 9.39 12.98
CA GLU A 272 4.30 8.16 12.78
C GLU A 272 4.46 7.18 13.98
N ARG A 273 5.65 7.12 14.58
CA ARG A 273 5.94 6.26 15.73
C ARG A 273 5.28 6.79 17.00
N VAL A 274 5.31 8.11 17.23
CA VAL A 274 4.64 8.74 18.37
C VAL A 274 3.14 8.53 18.29
N LEU A 275 2.51 8.88 17.16
CA LEU A 275 1.07 8.72 16.97
C LEU A 275 0.61 7.27 17.13
N ARG A 276 1.34 6.33 16.54
CA ARG A 276 1.01 4.90 16.68
C ARG A 276 1.07 4.44 18.13
N SER A 277 2.09 4.85 18.87
CA SER A 277 2.29 4.46 20.27
C SER A 277 1.22 5.08 21.17
N VAL A 278 1.00 6.39 21.03
CA VAL A 278 -0.02 7.14 21.79
C VAL A 278 -1.42 6.59 21.54
N ARG A 279 -1.78 6.30 20.29
CA ARG A 279 -3.07 5.68 19.96
C ARG A 279 -3.20 4.31 20.61
N LYS A 280 -2.19 3.46 20.51
CA LYS A 280 -2.21 2.14 21.17
C LYS A 280 -2.40 2.28 22.68
N VAL A 281 -1.67 3.19 23.34
CA VAL A 281 -1.81 3.46 24.77
C VAL A 281 -3.23 3.92 25.11
N LEU A 282 -3.79 4.86 24.35
CA LEU A 282 -5.14 5.39 24.55
C LEU A 282 -6.25 4.36 24.25
N GLU A 283 -6.07 3.49 23.26
CA GLU A 283 -7.01 2.44 22.84
C GLU A 283 -7.00 1.20 23.75
N LEU A 284 -5.93 0.99 24.53
CA LEU A 284 -5.91 0.03 25.64
C LEU A 284 -6.88 0.49 26.74
N ALA A 285 -8.19 0.37 26.52
CA ALA A 285 -9.18 0.43 27.58
C ALA A 285 -8.96 -0.77 28.53
N HIS A 286 -9.23 -0.55 29.82
CA HIS A 286 -9.14 -1.58 30.85
C HIS A 286 -9.89 -2.84 30.42
N ASP A 287 -9.18 -3.97 30.39
CA ASP A 287 -9.79 -5.28 30.52
C ASP A 287 -10.25 -5.37 31.98
N ASP A 288 -11.42 -4.78 32.26
CA ASP A 288 -12.08 -4.90 33.54
C ASP A 288 -12.44 -6.37 33.70
N GLY A 289 -11.59 -7.09 34.43
CA GLY A 289 -11.80 -8.48 34.78
C GLY A 289 -13.24 -8.71 35.26
N LYS A 290 -13.98 -9.45 34.45
CA LYS A 290 -15.14 -10.24 34.86
C LYS A 290 -14.91 -11.68 34.44
#